data_AF-A0A7X6L3C9-F1
#
_entry.id   AF-A0A7X6L3C9-F1
#
_cell.length_a   1.000
_cell.length_b   1.000
_cell.length_c   1.000
_cell.angle_alpha   90.00
_cell.angle_beta   90.00
_cell.angle_gamma   90.00
#
_symmetry.space_group_name_H-M   'P 1'
#
loop_
_entity.id
_entity.type
_entity.pdbx_description
1 polymer ?
#
loop_
_entity_poly.entity_id
_entity_poly.type
_entity_poly.pdbx_seq_one_letter_code
_entity_poly.pdbx_strand_id
1 'polypeptide(L)'
;MRKSLRTAVVLSASAAFLGLGLPSASAAPTTVSGTIGCINSASPVGVWVQAKTSKSGWAQTKVPVRLGGHSKVDYSFTLDKGGDYQVHVGCGGTPQKWAKSLKSKDVSGAKNDFLCNDMERFSVAAFNALVGRMFGRPDLTQGVPYGECKHIR
;
A
#
# COMPACT_ATOMS: atom_id res chain seq x y z
N MET A 1 55.74 -41.92 46.16
CA MET A 1 54.58 -41.15 45.62
C MET A 1 54.89 -40.76 44.17
N ARG A 2 54.27 -41.40 43.18
CA ARG A 2 54.48 -41.11 41.75
C ARG A 2 53.23 -40.42 41.21
N LYS A 3 53.31 -39.14 40.83
CA LYS A 3 52.22 -38.42 40.15
C LYS A 3 52.38 -38.60 38.64
N SER A 4 51.42 -39.30 38.05
CA SER A 4 51.34 -39.55 36.61
C SER A 4 50.80 -38.30 35.91
N LEU A 5 51.56 -37.73 34.98
CA LEU A 5 51.11 -36.66 34.10
C LEU A 5 50.40 -37.30 32.90
N ARG A 6 49.15 -36.92 32.61
CA ARG A 6 48.44 -37.33 31.38
C ARG A 6 48.26 -36.11 30.49
N THR A 7 48.98 -36.10 29.37
CA THR A 7 48.88 -35.12 28.30
C THR A 7 47.60 -35.38 27.51
N ALA A 8 46.68 -34.42 27.48
CA ALA A 8 45.49 -34.49 26.64
C ALA A 8 45.75 -33.74 25.32
N VAL A 9 45.86 -34.48 24.22
CA VAL A 9 45.88 -33.92 22.86
C VAL A 9 44.43 -33.74 22.43
N VAL A 10 43.98 -32.50 22.27
CA VAL A 10 42.65 -32.17 21.74
C VAL A 10 42.75 -32.10 20.22
N LEU A 11 42.21 -33.10 19.52
CA LEU A 11 41.99 -33.02 18.07
C LEU A 11 40.78 -32.12 17.81
N SER A 12 41.02 -30.93 17.25
CA SER A 12 39.97 -30.03 16.78
C SER A 12 39.51 -30.47 15.39
N ALA A 13 38.30 -31.02 15.29
CA ALA A 13 37.67 -31.35 14.01
C ALA A 13 36.93 -30.12 13.47
N SER A 14 37.45 -29.52 12.41
CA SER A 14 36.81 -28.41 11.70
C SER A 14 35.69 -28.94 10.80
N ALA A 15 34.43 -28.68 11.15
CA ALA A 15 33.29 -29.00 10.30
C ALA A 15 33.13 -27.94 9.20
N ALA A 16 33.33 -28.33 7.94
CA ALA A 16 33.04 -27.51 6.77
C ALA A 16 31.52 -27.44 6.57
N PHE A 17 30.92 -26.28 6.83
CA PHE A 17 29.51 -26.00 6.53
C PHE A 17 29.37 -25.79 5.01
N LEU A 18 28.91 -26.82 4.31
CA LEU A 18 28.43 -26.71 2.93
C LEU A 18 27.14 -25.89 2.93
N GLY A 19 27.23 -24.63 2.53
CA GLY A 19 26.10 -23.73 2.34
C GLY A 19 25.23 -24.17 1.16
N LEU A 20 24.34 -25.12 1.39
CA LEU A 20 23.20 -25.37 0.52
C LEU A 20 22.26 -24.16 0.64
N GLY A 21 22.37 -23.22 -0.30
CA GLY A 21 21.41 -22.13 -0.43
C GLY A 21 20.02 -22.70 -0.66
N LEU A 22 19.13 -22.52 0.31
CA LEU A 22 17.72 -22.88 0.17
C LEU A 22 17.15 -22.15 -1.07
N PRO A 23 16.41 -22.84 -1.95
CA PRO A 23 15.74 -22.16 -3.06
C PRO A 23 14.80 -21.11 -2.47
N SER A 24 15.01 -19.85 -2.83
CA SER A 24 14.07 -18.78 -2.49
C SER A 24 12.74 -19.12 -3.12
N ALA A 25 11.74 -19.46 -2.29
CA ALA A 25 10.39 -19.75 -2.76
C ALA A 25 9.87 -18.50 -3.49
N SER A 26 9.76 -18.59 -4.82
CA SER A 26 9.12 -17.55 -5.61
C SER A 26 7.66 -17.49 -5.18
N ALA A 27 7.22 -16.34 -4.65
CA ALA A 27 5.84 -16.16 -4.24
C ALA A 27 4.91 -16.39 -5.45
N ALA A 28 3.82 -17.12 -5.23
CA ALA A 28 2.89 -17.51 -6.29
C ALA A 28 2.11 -16.29 -6.80
N PRO A 29 1.65 -16.33 -8.08
CA PRO A 29 0.76 -15.31 -8.60
C PRO A 29 -0.45 -15.12 -7.68
N THR A 30 -0.75 -13.87 -7.33
CA THR A 30 -1.83 -13.53 -6.41
C THR A 30 -2.68 -12.41 -6.99
N THR A 31 -4.00 -12.63 -7.08
CA THR A 31 -4.94 -11.56 -7.43
C THR A 31 -5.23 -10.71 -6.20
N VAL A 32 -4.97 -9.41 -6.31
CA VAL A 32 -5.30 -8.40 -5.31
C VAL A 32 -6.51 -7.60 -5.76
N SER A 33 -7.40 -7.27 -4.83
CA SER A 33 -8.67 -6.62 -5.13
C SER A 33 -9.17 -5.80 -3.95
N GLY A 34 -10.22 -5.02 -4.18
CA GLY A 34 -10.89 -4.27 -3.13
C GLY A 34 -11.67 -3.11 -3.69
N THR A 35 -11.93 -2.12 -2.86
CA THR A 35 -12.64 -0.89 -3.23
C THR A 35 -11.75 0.33 -3.02
N ILE A 36 -11.93 1.32 -3.89
CA ILE A 36 -11.29 2.64 -3.79
C ILE A 36 -12.37 3.72 -3.72
N GLY A 37 -12.10 4.81 -3.01
CA GLY A 37 -12.98 5.97 -2.93
C GLY A 37 -12.22 7.27 -2.79
N CYS A 38 -12.81 8.35 -3.30
CA CYS A 38 -12.34 9.72 -3.11
C CYS A 38 -13.33 10.45 -2.19
N ILE A 39 -12.84 11.18 -1.20
CA ILE A 39 -13.68 11.84 -0.19
C ILE A 39 -14.43 13.05 -0.76
N ASN A 40 -13.76 13.88 -1.55
CA ASN A 40 -14.23 15.20 -1.95
C ASN A 40 -14.56 15.32 -3.45
N SER A 41 -13.89 14.54 -4.30
CA SER A 41 -14.20 14.47 -5.73
C SER A 41 -15.31 13.47 -6.01
N ALA A 42 -15.79 13.49 -7.26
CA ALA A 42 -16.59 12.40 -7.82
C ALA A 42 -15.80 11.06 -7.86
N SER A 43 -16.43 10.03 -8.40
CA SER A 43 -15.92 8.66 -8.48
C SER A 43 -14.45 8.58 -8.90
N PRO A 44 -13.66 7.69 -8.27
CA PRO A 44 -12.33 7.32 -8.76
C PRO A 44 -12.37 6.98 -10.25
N VAL A 45 -11.37 7.45 -11.00
CA VAL A 45 -11.30 7.29 -12.47
C VAL A 45 -10.28 6.25 -12.92
N GLY A 46 -9.48 5.71 -11.99
CA GLY A 46 -8.53 4.63 -12.27
C GLY A 46 -7.66 4.27 -11.06
N VAL A 47 -6.98 3.13 -11.16
CA VAL A 47 -5.94 2.70 -10.22
C VAL A 47 -4.73 2.15 -10.95
N TRP A 48 -3.55 2.60 -10.53
CA TRP A 48 -2.27 1.99 -10.88
C TRP A 48 -1.74 1.23 -9.66
N VAL A 49 -1.42 -0.05 -9.86
CA VAL A 49 -0.80 -0.90 -8.83
C VAL A 49 0.71 -0.87 -9.03
N GLN A 50 1.42 -0.37 -8.03
CA GLN A 50 2.87 -0.39 -7.97
C GLN A 50 3.33 -1.53 -7.07
N ALA A 51 3.73 -2.64 -7.68
CA ALA A 51 4.20 -3.83 -6.97
C ALA A 51 5.70 -3.75 -6.66
N LYS A 52 6.13 -4.31 -5.52
CA LYS A 52 7.55 -4.37 -5.15
C LYS A 52 8.32 -5.46 -5.89
N THR A 53 7.72 -6.63 -6.01
CA THR A 53 8.36 -7.84 -6.58
C THR A 53 7.73 -8.28 -7.89
N SER A 54 6.43 -8.03 -8.04
CA SER A 54 5.65 -8.29 -9.25
C SER A 54 5.75 -7.14 -10.26
N LYS A 55 5.22 -7.34 -11.47
CA LYS A 55 5.05 -6.26 -12.44
C LYS A 55 4.01 -5.26 -11.94
N SER A 56 4.31 -3.97 -12.09
CA SER A 56 3.36 -2.89 -11.85
C SER A 56 2.44 -2.70 -13.06
N GLY A 57 1.23 -2.21 -12.86
CA GLY A 57 0.27 -2.07 -13.95
C GLY A 57 -1.05 -1.41 -13.59
N TRP A 58 -1.86 -1.15 -14.61
CA TRP A 58 -3.23 -0.67 -14.46
C TRP A 58 -4.13 -1.78 -13.91
N ALA A 59 -4.89 -1.48 -12.85
CA ALA A 59 -5.92 -2.39 -12.37
C ALA A 59 -7.16 -2.34 -13.27
N GLN A 60 -7.88 -3.46 -13.32
CA GLN A 60 -9.24 -3.47 -13.83
C GLN A 60 -10.15 -2.78 -12.80
N THR A 61 -11.06 -1.92 -13.26
CA THR A 61 -11.98 -1.19 -12.40
C THR A 61 -13.43 -1.44 -12.79
N LYS A 62 -14.31 -1.56 -11.79
CA LYS A 62 -15.75 -1.68 -11.99
C LYS A 62 -16.49 -0.72 -11.06
N VAL A 63 -17.40 0.07 -11.61
CA VAL A 63 -18.28 0.93 -10.79
C VAL A 63 -19.45 0.08 -10.30
N PRO A 64 -19.58 -0.21 -8.99
CA PRO A 64 -20.75 -0.92 -8.47
C PRO A 64 -21.99 -0.03 -8.55
N VAL A 65 -23.12 -0.61 -8.98
CA VAL A 65 -24.42 0.08 -8.93
C VAL A 65 -24.87 0.13 -7.46
N ARG A 66 -24.66 1.27 -6.80
CA ARG A 66 -25.04 1.52 -5.39
C ARG A 66 -25.85 2.81 -5.32
N LEU A 67 -27.09 2.71 -4.86
CA LEU A 67 -27.94 3.88 -4.60
C LEU A 67 -27.54 4.52 -3.26
N GLY A 68 -27.21 5.82 -3.25
CA GLY A 68 -27.09 6.62 -2.02
C GLY A 68 -25.77 6.55 -1.24
N GLY A 69 -24.61 6.34 -1.87
CA GLY A 69 -23.31 6.32 -1.18
C GLY A 69 -22.21 7.12 -1.86
N HIS A 70 -21.11 7.38 -1.15
CA HIS A 70 -19.88 7.92 -1.74
C HIS A 70 -19.45 7.05 -2.92
N SER A 71 -19.06 7.70 -4.01
CA SER A 71 -18.64 6.99 -5.21
C SER A 71 -17.42 6.10 -4.93
N LYS A 72 -17.68 4.80 -4.82
CA LYS A 72 -16.65 3.77 -4.72
C LYS A 72 -16.51 3.05 -6.04
N VAL A 73 -15.32 2.53 -6.30
CA VAL A 73 -15.00 1.72 -7.47
C VAL A 73 -14.31 0.45 -6.99
N ASP A 74 -14.71 -0.69 -7.51
CA ASP A 74 -14.03 -1.95 -7.26
C ASP A 74 -12.79 -2.03 -8.15
N TYR A 75 -11.67 -2.52 -7.64
CA TYR A 75 -10.45 -2.77 -8.42
C TYR A 75 -9.97 -4.22 -8.30
N SER A 76 -9.26 -4.69 -9.32
CA SER A 76 -8.58 -5.99 -9.33
C SER A 76 -7.31 -5.95 -10.16
N PHE A 77 -6.25 -6.60 -9.69
CA PHE A 77 -4.96 -6.72 -10.38
C PHE A 77 -4.26 -8.03 -10.01
N THR A 78 -3.51 -8.62 -10.94
CA THR A 78 -2.74 -9.84 -10.68
C THR A 78 -1.27 -9.50 -10.46
N LEU A 79 -0.78 -9.76 -9.24
CA LEU A 79 0.64 -9.76 -8.91
C LEU A 79 1.26 -11.08 -9.39
N ASP A 80 2.06 -11.06 -10.45
CA ASP A 80 2.63 -12.26 -11.08
C ASP A 80 3.60 -13.06 -10.18
N LYS A 81 4.13 -12.42 -9.14
CA LYS A 81 4.98 -13.03 -8.11
C LYS A 81 4.48 -12.73 -6.70
N GLY A 82 3.21 -12.35 -6.53
CA GLY A 82 2.68 -11.88 -5.24
C GLY A 82 3.45 -10.69 -4.65
N GLY A 83 3.54 -10.63 -3.32
CA GLY A 83 4.29 -9.61 -2.57
C GLY A 83 3.51 -8.34 -2.25
N ASP A 84 4.22 -7.37 -1.68
CA ASP A 84 3.63 -6.09 -1.29
C ASP A 84 3.41 -5.18 -2.51
N TYR A 85 2.44 -4.28 -2.38
CA TYR A 85 2.14 -3.28 -3.39
C TYR A 85 1.61 -1.99 -2.78
N GLN A 86 1.66 -0.93 -3.58
CA GLN A 86 0.97 0.34 -3.33
C GLN A 86 -0.07 0.55 -4.42
N VAL A 87 -1.14 1.29 -4.11
CA VAL A 87 -2.06 1.81 -5.12
C VAL A 87 -1.85 3.30 -5.30
N HIS A 88 -1.95 3.74 -6.55
CA HIS A 88 -2.15 5.13 -6.91
C HIS A 88 -3.57 5.27 -7.44
N VAL A 89 -4.38 6.09 -6.78
CA VAL A 89 -5.79 6.30 -7.12
C VAL A 89 -5.94 7.63 -7.85
N GLY A 90 -6.56 7.57 -9.02
CA GLY A 90 -6.98 8.74 -9.78
C GLY A 90 -8.27 9.32 -9.21
N CYS A 91 -8.22 10.49 -8.59
CA CYS A 91 -9.41 11.23 -8.13
C CYS A 91 -9.67 12.43 -9.05
N GLY A 92 -10.81 12.40 -9.76
CA GLY A 92 -11.20 13.39 -10.76
C GLY A 92 -10.43 13.30 -12.09
N GLY A 93 -10.90 14.02 -13.11
CA GLY A 93 -10.35 13.99 -14.46
C GLY A 93 -10.92 12.85 -15.31
N THR A 94 -10.09 12.19 -16.10
CA THR A 94 -10.44 11.03 -16.93
C THR A 94 -9.50 9.85 -16.66
N PRO A 95 -9.83 8.61 -17.03
CA PRO A 95 -8.93 7.47 -16.86
C PRO A 95 -7.52 7.67 -17.47
N GLN A 96 -7.42 8.46 -18.55
CA GLN A 96 -6.16 8.76 -19.23
C GLN A 96 -5.43 9.98 -18.65
N LYS A 97 -6.14 10.87 -17.93
CA LYS A 97 -5.59 12.10 -17.36
C LYS A 97 -6.23 12.41 -16.02
N TRP A 98 -5.57 11.96 -14.95
CA TRP A 98 -6.04 12.18 -13.59
C TRP A 98 -5.87 13.65 -13.19
N ALA A 99 -6.90 14.19 -12.51
CA ALA A 99 -6.76 15.48 -11.86
C ALA A 99 -5.83 15.38 -10.64
N LYS A 100 -5.95 14.28 -9.88
CA LYS A 100 -5.08 13.97 -8.74
C LYS A 100 -4.67 12.50 -8.74
N SER A 101 -3.41 12.25 -8.40
CA SER A 101 -2.85 10.92 -8.20
C SER A 101 -2.46 10.77 -6.73
N LEU A 102 -3.22 9.96 -5.99
CA LEU A 102 -3.08 9.82 -4.54
C LEU A 102 -2.52 8.44 -4.24
N LYS A 103 -1.43 8.37 -3.49
CA LYS A 103 -0.73 7.11 -3.20
C LYS A 103 -1.13 6.53 -1.84
N SER A 104 -1.15 5.20 -1.75
CA SER A 104 -1.20 4.48 -0.49
C SER A 104 0.20 4.23 0.09
N LYS A 105 0.25 3.74 1.33
CA LYS A 105 1.41 3.01 1.85
C LYS A 105 1.46 1.61 1.24
N ASP A 106 2.58 0.91 1.43
CA ASP A 106 2.68 -0.51 1.09
C ASP A 106 1.67 -1.33 1.88
N VAL A 107 1.00 -2.24 1.18
CA VAL A 107 0.11 -3.25 1.76
C VAL A 107 0.46 -4.63 1.23
N SER A 108 0.04 -5.64 1.97
CA SER A 108 0.13 -7.05 1.60
C SER A 108 -1.27 -7.68 1.63
N GLY A 109 -1.44 -8.85 1.03
CA GLY A 109 -2.71 -9.58 1.06
C GLY A 109 -3.58 -9.35 -0.18
N ALA A 110 -4.61 -10.18 -0.31
CA ALA A 110 -5.42 -10.27 -1.54
C ALA A 110 -6.61 -9.31 -1.59
N LYS A 111 -7.04 -8.78 -0.44
CA LYS A 111 -8.17 -7.85 -0.35
C LYS A 111 -7.76 -6.66 0.49
N ASN A 112 -7.69 -5.49 -0.13
CA ASN A 112 -7.36 -4.23 0.54
C ASN A 112 -8.24 -3.10 -0.01
N ASP A 113 -8.98 -2.43 0.87
CA ASP A 113 -9.81 -1.26 0.57
C ASP A 113 -9.04 0.03 0.84
N PHE A 114 -9.27 1.07 0.03
CA PHE A 114 -8.62 2.37 0.17
C PHE A 114 -9.61 3.53 0.13
N LEU A 115 -9.39 4.51 1.02
CA LEU A 115 -10.07 5.79 1.00
C LEU A 115 -9.06 6.91 0.84
N CYS A 116 -9.26 7.78 -0.14
CA CYS A 116 -8.32 8.82 -0.52
C CYS A 116 -8.85 10.21 -0.21
N ASN A 117 -8.00 11.01 0.43
CA ASN A 117 -8.29 12.40 0.69
C ASN A 117 -7.70 13.26 -0.42
N ASP A 118 -8.54 13.53 -1.41
CA ASP A 118 -8.23 14.30 -2.59
C ASP A 118 -8.33 15.82 -2.36
N MET A 119 -8.49 16.30 -1.13
CA MET A 119 -8.47 17.74 -0.84
C MET A 119 -7.04 18.30 -0.98
N GLU A 120 -6.88 19.46 -1.62
CA GLU A 120 -5.56 20.10 -1.66
C GLU A 120 -5.23 20.72 -0.31
N ARG A 121 -3.99 20.50 0.15
CA ARG A 121 -3.49 21.14 1.39
C ARG A 121 -3.60 22.67 1.33
N PHE A 122 -3.43 23.26 0.15
CA PHE A 122 -3.58 24.70 -0.03
C PHE A 122 -5.03 25.16 0.15
N SER A 123 -6.01 24.44 -0.43
CA SER A 123 -7.43 24.76 -0.25
C SER A 123 -7.84 24.69 1.23
N VAL A 124 -7.33 23.69 1.97
CA VAL A 124 -7.53 23.59 3.42
C VAL A 124 -6.86 24.75 4.15
N ALA A 125 -5.64 25.12 3.76
CA ALA A 125 -4.93 26.24 4.37
C ALA A 125 -5.66 27.57 4.12
N ALA A 126 -6.16 27.80 2.92
CA ALA A 126 -6.93 28.98 2.54
C ALA A 126 -8.27 29.04 3.29
N PHE A 127 -9.00 27.94 3.36
CA PHE A 127 -10.22 27.84 4.16
C PHE A 127 -9.93 28.14 5.63
N ASN A 128 -8.93 27.49 6.22
CA ASN A 128 -8.53 27.72 7.60
C ASN A 128 -8.01 29.15 7.85
N ALA A 129 -7.41 29.81 6.86
CA ALA A 129 -7.01 31.21 6.98
C ALA A 129 -8.24 32.14 7.01
N LEU A 130 -9.28 31.82 6.24
CA LEU A 130 -10.52 32.59 6.16
C LEU A 130 -11.39 32.39 7.40
N VAL A 131 -11.70 31.14 7.75
CA VAL A 131 -12.67 30.83 8.82
C VAL A 131 -12.01 30.60 10.17
N GLY A 132 -10.71 30.28 10.19
CA GLY A 132 -10.02 29.86 11.40
C GLY A 132 -9.88 30.93 12.47
N ARG A 133 -9.97 32.21 12.08
CA ARG A 133 -10.01 33.33 13.02
C ARG A 133 -11.36 33.45 13.77
N MET A 134 -12.44 32.91 13.21
CA MET A 134 -13.79 33.05 13.73
C MET A 134 -14.33 31.76 14.36
N PHE A 135 -14.03 30.60 13.77
CA PHE A 135 -14.62 29.30 14.16
C PHE A 135 -13.58 28.25 14.57
N GLY A 136 -12.29 28.62 14.64
CA GLY A 136 -11.20 27.67 14.82
C GLY A 136 -10.87 26.88 13.54
N ARG A 137 -9.84 26.03 13.60
CA ARG A 137 -9.34 25.27 12.44
C ARG A 137 -9.86 23.83 12.51
N PRO A 138 -11.01 23.50 11.89
CA PRO A 138 -11.54 22.15 11.93
C PRO A 138 -10.61 21.17 11.20
N ASP A 139 -10.49 19.96 11.73
CA ASP A 139 -9.82 18.86 11.04
C ASP A 139 -10.76 18.27 9.98
N LEU A 140 -10.47 18.57 8.71
CA LEU A 140 -11.24 18.06 7.57
C LEU A 140 -10.57 16.82 6.94
N THR A 141 -9.60 16.20 7.62
CA THR A 141 -8.91 15.02 7.07
C THR A 141 -9.82 13.79 7.02
N GLN A 142 -10.88 13.77 7.83
CA GLN A 142 -11.73 12.59 8.03
C GLN A 142 -10.89 11.33 8.36
N GLY A 143 -9.76 11.50 9.05
CA GLY A 143 -8.84 10.43 9.42
C GLY A 143 -7.94 9.91 8.30
N VAL A 144 -7.92 10.58 7.13
CA VAL A 144 -7.04 10.31 5.98
C VAL A 144 -6.20 11.56 5.67
N PRO A 145 -4.87 11.51 5.74
CA PRO A 145 -4.02 12.67 5.44
C PRO A 145 -4.30 13.26 4.05
N TYR A 146 -4.31 14.58 3.94
CA TYR A 146 -4.51 15.27 2.65
C TYR A 146 -3.45 14.87 1.63
N GLY A 147 -3.90 14.51 0.44
CA GLY A 147 -3.03 14.08 -0.66
C GLY A 147 -2.65 12.60 -0.60
N GLU A 148 -3.26 11.81 0.27
CA GLU A 148 -2.92 10.40 0.48
C GLU A 148 -4.15 9.48 0.42
N CYS A 149 -3.88 8.19 0.18
CA CYS A 149 -4.85 7.11 0.34
C CYS A 149 -4.51 6.29 1.60
N LYS A 150 -5.52 6.08 2.44
CA LYS A 150 -5.43 5.21 3.61
C LYS A 150 -5.99 3.85 3.30
N HIS A 151 -5.25 2.81 3.69
CA HIS A 151 -5.75 1.45 3.76
C HIS A 151 -6.77 1.33 4.90
N ILE A 152 -8.00 0.88 4.61
CA ILE A 152 -9.10 0.85 5.59
C ILE A 152 -9.57 -0.55 5.96
N ARG A 153 -9.31 -1.57 5.15
CA ARG A 153 -9.68 -2.97 5.41
C ARG A 153 -8.87 -3.90 4.54
#